data_AF-A0A1F9FR46-F1
#
_entry.id   AF-A0A1F9FR46-F1
#
_cell.length_a   1.000
_cell.length_b   1.000
_cell.length_c   1.000
_cell.angle_alpha   90.00
_cell.angle_beta   90.00
_cell.angle_gamma   90.00
#
_symmetry.space_group_name_H-M   'P 1'
#
loop_
_entity.id
_entity.type
_entity.pdbx_description
1 polymer ?
#
loop_
_entity_poly.entity_id
_entity_poly.type
_entity_poly.pdbx_seq_one_letter_code
_entity_poly.pdbx_strand_id
1 'polypeptide(L)'
;MAFDRRQKSFGEPTRVRTDGRATGDSGNNDDVPRPKPASTAYERYKQELQSFFNGQKPLPDHLKDLLATRPGAAEHGLAAEEAAVAAPAAAPTPGNGAAKGKKASARVDERKRRVAAGPADEVAELVAQLARAVSPRDVEAVVNALRAKGAPLPRDPDTLSKALGHGNEEVIAEALRGLIEIDLPRIKSPGLLKTRIKNVLLLATTTEVRELGQQLLARL
;
A
#
# COMPACT_ATOMS: atom_id res chain seq x y z
N MET A 1 -39.89 33.35 33.40
CA MET A 1 -38.83 32.85 32.49
C MET A 1 -39.22 33.21 31.07
N ALA A 2 -38.51 34.15 30.45
CA ALA A 2 -38.82 34.66 29.11
C ALA A 2 -38.05 33.86 28.05
N PHE A 3 -38.76 33.30 27.07
CA PHE A 3 -38.17 32.58 25.93
C PHE A 3 -37.85 33.57 24.81
N ASP A 4 -36.57 33.86 24.63
CA ASP A 4 -36.04 34.74 23.60
C ASP A 4 -35.95 33.97 22.26
N ARG A 5 -37.02 34.04 21.48
CA ARG A 5 -37.16 33.34 20.19
C ARG A 5 -36.44 34.14 19.09
N ARG A 6 -35.11 34.02 19.01
CA ARG A 6 -34.31 34.59 17.91
C ARG A 6 -34.67 33.91 16.59
N GLN A 7 -35.43 34.61 15.75
CA GLN A 7 -35.65 34.28 14.35
C GLN A 7 -34.29 34.33 13.62
N LYS A 8 -33.78 33.18 13.18
CA LYS A 8 -32.71 33.12 12.19
C LYS A 8 -33.33 33.45 10.83
N SER A 9 -33.08 34.66 10.32
CA SER A 9 -33.34 34.99 8.93
C SER A 9 -32.52 34.06 8.06
N PHE A 10 -33.20 33.25 7.24
CA PHE A 10 -32.57 32.52 6.16
C PHE A 10 -32.08 33.55 5.14
N GLY A 11 -30.76 33.73 5.04
CA GLY A 11 -30.14 34.56 4.02
C GLY A 11 -30.60 34.12 2.64
N GLU A 12 -30.99 35.10 1.81
CA GLU A 12 -31.46 34.86 0.45
C GLU A 12 -30.43 34.06 -0.36
N PRO A 13 -30.85 33.06 -1.15
CA PRO A 13 -29.94 32.27 -1.94
C PRO A 13 -29.26 33.16 -3.00
N THR A 14 -27.94 33.18 -2.97
CA THR A 14 -27.08 33.89 -3.93
C THR A 14 -27.39 33.40 -5.34
N ARG A 15 -28.14 34.19 -6.10
CA ARG A 15 -28.49 33.86 -7.49
C ARG A 15 -27.25 34.04 -8.36
N VAL A 16 -26.71 32.92 -8.84
CA VAL A 16 -25.69 32.88 -9.89
C VAL A 16 -26.37 33.25 -11.21
N ARG A 17 -25.89 34.29 -11.89
CA ARG A 17 -26.37 34.66 -13.22
C ARG A 17 -25.92 33.62 -14.27
N THR A 18 -26.67 33.51 -15.36
CA THR A 18 -26.48 32.50 -16.43
C THR A 18 -25.19 32.65 -17.24
N ASP A 19 -24.44 33.72 -17.01
CA ASP A 19 -23.13 34.04 -17.59
C ASP A 19 -21.94 33.72 -16.66
N GLY A 20 -22.20 33.16 -15.47
CA GLY A 20 -21.16 32.65 -14.56
C GLY A 20 -20.37 33.71 -13.79
N ARG A 21 -20.74 35.00 -13.85
CA ARG A 21 -20.10 36.06 -13.06
C ARG A 21 -20.90 36.40 -11.81
N ALA A 22 -20.27 36.22 -10.65
CA ALA A 22 -20.78 36.66 -9.36
C ALA A 22 -20.77 38.20 -9.30
N THR A 23 -21.94 38.81 -9.17
CA THR A 23 -22.06 40.22 -8.80
C THR A 23 -21.88 40.35 -7.30
N GLY A 24 -20.67 40.73 -6.88
CA GLY A 24 -20.29 40.94 -5.50
C GLY A 24 -18.85 41.40 -5.44
N ASP A 25 -18.60 42.59 -6.00
CA ASP A 25 -17.33 43.30 -5.91
C ASP A 25 -17.23 43.99 -4.54
N SER A 26 -16.20 43.66 -3.78
CA SER A 26 -15.70 44.54 -2.71
C SER A 26 -14.21 44.25 -2.52
N GLY A 27 -13.42 45.25 -2.89
CA GLY A 27 -11.98 45.15 -3.06
C GLY A 27 -11.21 44.67 -1.83
N ASN A 28 -10.08 44.06 -2.11
CA ASN A 28 -8.87 44.28 -1.32
C ASN A 28 -7.67 44.13 -2.25
N ASN A 29 -6.84 45.17 -2.26
CA ASN A 29 -5.49 45.19 -2.80
C ASN A 29 -4.67 44.03 -2.22
N ASP A 30 -4.44 42.99 -3.01
CA ASP A 30 -3.54 41.89 -2.64
C ASP A 30 -2.78 41.43 -3.89
N ASP A 31 -2.31 42.41 -4.69
CA ASP A 31 -1.44 42.21 -5.85
C ASP A 31 0.03 42.04 -5.41
N VAL A 32 0.23 41.27 -4.33
CA VAL A 32 1.52 40.70 -3.98
C VAL A 32 1.56 39.34 -4.68
N PRO A 33 2.52 39.05 -5.56
CA PRO A 33 2.68 37.72 -6.13
C PRO A 33 2.93 36.74 -4.97
N ARG A 34 1.88 36.06 -4.52
CA ARG A 34 2.01 35.02 -3.50
C ARG A 34 2.99 33.99 -4.07
N PRO A 35 4.07 33.65 -3.34
CA PRO A 35 4.99 32.62 -3.79
C PRO A 35 4.16 31.35 -4.04
N LYS A 36 4.24 30.85 -5.27
CA LYS A 36 3.54 29.62 -5.66
C LYS A 36 3.81 28.56 -4.59
N PRO A 37 2.79 27.82 -4.11
CA PRO A 37 3.01 26.81 -3.10
C PRO A 37 4.11 25.87 -3.58
N ALA A 38 5.05 25.56 -2.69
CA ALA A 38 6.12 24.62 -2.96
C ALA A 38 5.53 23.39 -3.66
N SER A 39 6.08 23.06 -4.84
CA SER A 39 5.55 22.01 -5.70
C SER A 39 5.15 20.81 -4.87
N THR A 40 3.87 20.44 -4.98
CA THR A 40 3.34 19.32 -4.19
C THR A 40 4.18 18.08 -4.49
N ALA A 41 4.28 17.14 -3.55
CA ALA A 41 5.03 15.90 -3.75
C ALA A 41 4.66 15.21 -5.08
N TYR A 42 3.40 15.37 -5.49
CA TYR A 42 2.89 14.89 -6.77
C TYR A 42 3.44 15.63 -7.99
N GLU A 43 3.58 16.96 -7.94
CA GLU A 43 4.19 17.74 -9.04
C GLU A 43 5.67 17.44 -9.18
N ARG A 44 6.39 17.23 -8.07
CA ARG A 44 7.79 16.78 -8.09
C ARG A 44 7.92 15.41 -8.75
N TYR A 45 7.04 14.47 -8.39
CA TYR A 45 7.01 13.15 -9.01
C TYR A 45 6.73 13.22 -10.52
N LYS A 46 5.80 14.07 -10.95
CA LYS A 46 5.52 14.29 -12.39
C LYS A 46 6.72 14.87 -13.14
N GLN A 47 7.37 15.89 -12.57
CA GLN A 47 8.57 16.48 -13.17
C GLN A 47 9.71 15.45 -13.25
N GLU A 48 9.84 14.61 -12.24
CA GLU A 48 10.83 13.53 -12.23
C GLU A 48 10.55 12.50 -13.32
N LEU A 49 9.30 12.04 -13.47
CA LEU A 49 8.91 11.16 -14.58
C LEU A 49 9.12 11.82 -15.94
N GLN A 50 8.80 13.11 -16.08
CA GLN A 50 8.98 13.81 -17.35
C GLN A 50 10.46 13.96 -17.72
N SER A 51 11.33 14.24 -16.73
CA SER A 51 12.78 14.26 -16.91
C SER A 51 13.35 12.88 -17.29
N PHE A 52 12.70 11.81 -16.83
CA PHE A 52 13.06 10.44 -17.13
C PHE A 52 12.77 10.08 -18.59
N PHE A 53 11.55 10.35 -19.07
CA PHE A 53 11.17 10.06 -20.45
C PHE A 53 11.87 10.96 -21.49
N ASN A 54 12.30 12.15 -21.09
CA ASN A 54 13.05 13.07 -21.97
C ASN A 54 14.55 12.73 -22.08
N GLY A 55 15.03 11.66 -21.44
CA GLY A 55 16.43 11.21 -21.51
C GLY A 55 17.43 12.07 -20.72
N GLN A 56 16.96 12.97 -19.85
CA GLN A 56 17.84 13.85 -19.05
C GLN A 56 18.39 13.18 -17.79
N LYS A 57 17.78 12.07 -17.34
CA LYS A 57 18.26 11.27 -16.20
C LYS A 57 18.48 9.82 -16.63
N PRO A 58 19.55 9.15 -16.16
CA PRO A 58 19.79 7.75 -16.44
C PRO A 58 18.73 6.85 -15.80
N LEU A 59 18.53 5.65 -16.37
CA LEU A 59 17.69 4.61 -15.79
C LEU A 59 18.06 4.33 -14.31
N PRO A 60 17.09 4.38 -13.38
CA PRO A 60 17.30 3.88 -12.02
C PRO A 60 17.81 2.44 -12.03
N ASP A 61 18.79 2.12 -11.19
CA ASP A 61 19.49 0.83 -11.23
C ASP A 61 18.56 -0.36 -10.98
N HIS A 62 17.53 -0.20 -10.13
CA HIS A 62 16.51 -1.23 -9.91
C HIS A 62 15.68 -1.56 -11.16
N LEU A 63 15.50 -0.62 -12.10
CA LEU A 63 14.83 -0.87 -13.37
C LEU A 63 15.78 -1.49 -14.40
N LYS A 64 17.07 -1.16 -14.35
CA LYS A 64 18.09 -1.83 -15.17
C LYS A 64 18.18 -3.31 -14.81
N ASP A 65 18.17 -3.63 -13.51
CA ASP A 65 18.23 -5.02 -13.04
C ASP A 65 16.98 -5.82 -13.43
N LEU A 66 15.79 -5.22 -13.39
CA LEU A 66 14.54 -5.86 -13.84
C LEU A 66 14.48 -6.08 -15.36
N LEU A 67 15.04 -5.16 -16.14
CA LEU A 67 15.17 -5.34 -17.59
C LEU A 67 16.22 -6.39 -17.94
N ALA A 68 17.33 -6.45 -17.21
CA ALA A 68 18.40 -7.42 -17.40
C ALA A 68 18.00 -8.85 -17.01
N THR A 69 17.10 -9.02 -16.02
CA THR A 69 16.64 -10.33 -15.54
C THR A 69 15.47 -10.91 -16.32
N ARG A 70 14.96 -10.21 -17.35
CA ARG A 70 13.86 -10.69 -18.18
C ARG A 70 14.36 -11.69 -19.24
N PRO A 71 13.84 -12.94 -19.29
CA PRO A 71 14.17 -13.88 -20.34
C PRO A 71 13.64 -13.34 -21.68
N GLY A 72 14.53 -12.94 -22.58
CA GLY A 72 14.22 -12.27 -23.85
C GLY A 72 14.93 -10.92 -24.08
N ALA A 73 15.62 -10.36 -23.07
CA ALA A 73 16.37 -9.10 -23.23
C ALA A 73 17.54 -9.21 -24.24
N ALA A 74 18.06 -10.41 -24.47
CA ALA A 74 19.08 -10.68 -25.49
C ALA A 74 18.51 -10.71 -26.93
N GLU A 75 17.21 -10.99 -27.12
CA GLU A 75 16.60 -11.15 -28.45
C GLU A 75 16.09 -9.83 -29.05
N HIS A 76 15.95 -8.77 -28.23
CA HIS A 76 15.47 -7.45 -28.67
C HIS A 76 16.58 -6.41 -28.90
N GLY A 77 17.85 -6.81 -29.03
CA GLY A 77 18.90 -5.95 -29.57
C GLY A 77 19.25 -4.71 -28.73
N LEU A 78 19.07 -4.74 -27.41
CA LEU A 78 19.50 -3.65 -26.51
C LEU A 78 20.80 -3.96 -25.73
N ALA A 79 21.49 -5.06 -26.08
CA ALA A 79 22.71 -5.49 -25.40
C ALA A 79 23.99 -5.31 -26.23
N ALA A 80 23.94 -4.72 -27.43
CA ALA A 80 25.14 -4.55 -28.25
C ALA A 80 25.00 -3.38 -29.24
N GLU A 81 25.16 -2.14 -28.77
CA GLU A 81 25.79 -1.06 -29.54
C GLU A 81 25.93 0.21 -28.67
N GLU A 82 26.99 0.27 -27.87
CA GLU A 82 27.75 1.51 -27.61
C GLU A 82 29.02 1.15 -26.82
N ALA A 83 29.93 0.43 -27.49
CA ALA A 83 31.27 0.16 -26.98
C ALA A 83 32.31 0.28 -28.12
N ALA A 84 32.31 1.43 -28.79
CA ALA A 84 33.39 1.99 -29.63
C ALA A 84 32.85 3.34 -30.15
N VAL A 85 33.41 4.53 -29.94
CA VAL A 85 34.81 4.96 -30.05
C VAL A 85 34.96 6.30 -29.30
N ALA A 86 35.97 6.42 -28.42
CA ALA A 86 36.90 7.58 -28.32
C ALA A 86 37.73 7.53 -27.02
N ALA A 87 38.95 7.02 -27.14
CA ALA A 87 40.08 7.39 -26.25
C ALA A 87 40.80 8.63 -26.87
N PRO A 88 41.88 9.23 -26.30
CA PRO A 88 42.55 9.02 -25.00
C PRO A 88 43.00 10.33 -24.27
N ALA A 89 43.72 10.16 -23.15
CA ALA A 89 44.62 11.09 -22.44
C ALA A 89 43.98 12.02 -21.36
N ALA A 90 44.53 12.25 -20.17
CA ALA A 90 45.87 12.01 -19.63
C ALA A 90 45.89 11.98 -18.07
N ALA A 91 46.98 11.41 -17.56
CA ALA A 91 47.67 11.68 -16.29
C ALA A 91 47.17 11.04 -14.97
N PRO A 92 48.08 10.31 -14.28
CA PRO A 92 47.88 9.71 -12.96
C PRO A 92 48.45 10.61 -11.84
N THR A 93 47.88 10.50 -10.64
CA THR A 93 48.62 10.87 -9.41
C THR A 93 48.37 9.84 -8.30
N PRO A 94 49.43 9.30 -7.67
CA PRO A 94 49.35 8.32 -6.59
C PRO A 94 49.21 9.01 -5.22
N GLY A 95 48.61 8.33 -4.24
CA GLY A 95 48.53 8.88 -2.89
C GLY A 95 47.94 7.95 -1.83
N ASN A 96 48.83 7.22 -1.17
CA ASN A 96 48.75 6.74 0.22
C ASN A 96 47.74 5.66 0.61
N GLY A 97 48.23 4.43 0.58
CA GLY A 97 47.92 3.45 1.63
C GLY A 97 48.74 3.70 2.90
N ALA A 98 48.12 3.48 4.06
CA ALA A 98 48.71 2.92 5.29
C ALA A 98 47.54 2.77 6.29
N ALA A 99 46.99 1.56 6.45
CA ALA A 99 47.47 0.54 7.39
C ALA A 99 47.19 0.89 8.86
N LYS A 100 46.17 0.23 9.43
CA LYS A 100 46.24 -0.61 10.65
C LYS A 100 44.86 -0.71 11.30
N GLY A 101 44.41 -1.94 11.51
CA GLY A 101 43.25 -2.20 12.35
C GLY A 101 42.81 -3.65 12.37
N LYS A 102 43.77 -4.57 12.56
CA LYS A 102 43.51 -5.94 13.03
C LYS A 102 42.50 -5.91 14.18
N LYS A 103 41.31 -6.48 14.00
CA LYS A 103 40.70 -7.42 14.95
C LYS A 103 39.88 -8.43 14.16
N ALA A 104 40.49 -9.59 13.95
CA ALA A 104 39.80 -10.83 13.70
C ALA A 104 38.91 -11.11 14.91
N SER A 105 37.61 -10.85 14.80
CA SER A 105 36.63 -11.41 15.73
C SER A 105 36.46 -12.87 15.36
N ALA A 106 37.02 -13.71 16.22
CA ALA A 106 36.92 -15.14 16.20
C ALA A 106 35.46 -15.61 16.04
N ARG A 107 35.36 -16.71 15.30
CA ARG A 107 34.25 -17.67 15.29
C ARG A 107 33.45 -17.65 16.59
N VAL A 108 32.19 -17.25 16.49
CA VAL A 108 31.15 -18.02 17.15
C VAL A 108 30.34 -18.61 16.00
N ASP A 109 30.75 -19.80 15.60
CA ASP A 109 29.88 -20.81 14.99
C ASP A 109 28.77 -21.08 16.01
N GLU A 110 27.87 -20.11 16.15
CA GLU A 110 26.60 -20.31 16.82
C GLU A 110 25.79 -21.08 15.80
N ARG A 111 26.10 -22.39 15.74
CA ARG A 111 25.16 -23.44 15.36
C ARG A 111 23.98 -23.30 16.32
N LYS A 112 23.18 -22.26 16.08
CA LYS A 112 21.80 -22.14 16.52
C LYS A 112 21.22 -23.48 16.14
N ARG A 113 21.09 -24.33 17.16
CA ARG A 113 20.36 -25.58 17.07
C ARG A 113 19.08 -25.17 16.38
N ARG A 114 18.93 -25.56 15.12
CA ARG A 114 17.63 -25.52 14.45
C ARG A 114 16.83 -26.53 15.24
N VAL A 115 16.27 -26.07 16.37
CA VAL A 115 15.11 -26.68 16.97
C VAL A 115 14.17 -26.73 15.79
N ALA A 116 13.96 -27.93 15.26
CA ALA A 116 13.03 -28.13 14.17
C ALA A 116 11.75 -27.45 14.64
N ALA A 117 11.41 -26.32 13.98
CA ALA A 117 10.20 -25.59 14.29
C ALA A 117 9.09 -26.63 14.25
N GLY A 118 8.43 -26.82 15.39
CA GLY A 118 7.35 -27.79 15.43
C GLY A 118 6.28 -27.37 14.42
N PRO A 119 5.40 -28.29 13.98
CA PRO A 119 4.29 -27.91 13.10
C PRO A 119 3.45 -26.75 13.68
N ALA A 120 3.40 -26.62 15.02
CA ALA A 120 2.79 -25.50 15.72
C ALA A 120 3.52 -24.15 15.53
N ASP A 121 4.86 -24.16 15.52
CA ASP A 121 5.66 -22.94 15.33
C ASP A 121 5.49 -22.39 13.92
N GLU A 122 5.42 -23.29 12.92
CA GLU A 122 5.20 -22.86 11.54
C GLU A 122 3.81 -22.25 11.32
N VAL A 123 2.78 -22.73 12.02
CA VAL A 123 1.44 -22.12 11.98
C VAL A 123 1.48 -20.74 12.63
N ALA A 124 2.15 -20.60 13.77
CA ALA A 124 2.31 -19.30 14.43
C ALA A 124 3.05 -18.29 13.54
N GLU A 125 4.07 -18.73 12.81
CA GLU A 125 4.77 -17.90 11.81
C GLU A 125 3.84 -17.46 10.68
N LEU A 126 3.02 -18.36 10.14
CA LEU A 126 2.03 -18.01 9.11
C LEU A 126 0.99 -17.00 9.62
N VAL A 127 0.51 -17.17 10.85
CA VAL A 127 -0.40 -16.19 11.47
C VAL A 127 0.27 -14.82 11.63
N ALA A 128 1.54 -14.80 12.03
CA ALA A 128 2.31 -13.56 12.12
C ALA A 128 2.54 -12.90 10.73
N GLN A 129 2.76 -13.71 9.68
CA GLN A 129 2.84 -13.23 8.30
C GLN A 129 1.51 -12.63 7.84
N LEU A 130 0.38 -13.27 8.16
CA LEU A 130 -0.96 -12.78 7.83
C LEU A 130 -1.26 -11.43 8.50
N ALA A 131 -0.85 -11.27 9.76
CA ALA A 131 -0.97 -10.00 10.48
C ALA A 131 -0.15 -8.88 9.83
N ARG A 132 1.00 -9.18 9.23
CA ARG A 132 1.87 -8.22 8.52
C ARG A 132 1.51 -8.00 7.06
N ALA A 133 0.77 -8.92 6.44
CA ALA A 133 0.41 -8.83 5.03
C ALA A 133 -0.38 -7.55 4.73
N VAL A 134 0.06 -6.82 3.71
CA VAL A 134 -0.55 -5.57 3.22
C VAL A 134 -1.25 -5.80 1.88
N SER A 135 -0.68 -6.65 1.03
CA SER A 135 -1.22 -6.99 -0.28
C SER A 135 -2.31 -8.06 -0.17
N PRO A 136 -3.43 -7.95 -0.92
CA PRO A 136 -4.44 -9.01 -1.01
C PRO A 136 -3.86 -10.36 -1.45
N ARG A 137 -2.89 -10.35 -2.38
CA ARG A 137 -2.24 -11.58 -2.87
C ARG A 137 -1.44 -12.29 -1.79
N ASP A 138 -0.79 -11.53 -0.90
CA ASP A 138 -0.02 -12.10 0.21
C ASP A 138 -0.97 -12.74 1.23
N VAL A 139 -2.11 -12.08 1.50
CA VAL A 139 -3.17 -12.62 2.37
C VAL A 139 -3.67 -13.95 1.81
N GLU A 140 -3.95 -14.03 0.51
CA GLU A 140 -4.39 -15.27 -0.15
C GLU A 140 -3.34 -16.37 -0.04
N ALA A 141 -2.08 -16.08 -0.34
CA ALA A 141 -1.00 -17.06 -0.25
C ALA A 141 -0.87 -17.63 1.18
N VAL A 142 -0.94 -16.77 2.19
CA VAL A 142 -0.80 -17.18 3.60
C VAL A 142 -2.02 -17.96 4.09
N VAL A 143 -3.24 -17.55 3.73
CA VAL A 143 -4.46 -18.29 4.10
C VAL A 143 -4.50 -19.67 3.45
N ASN A 144 -4.10 -19.78 2.18
CA ASN A 144 -3.98 -21.06 1.51
C ASN A 144 -2.91 -21.95 2.17
N ALA A 145 -1.78 -21.38 2.59
CA ALA A 145 -0.75 -22.10 3.33
C ALA A 145 -1.26 -22.58 4.71
N LEU A 146 -2.07 -21.79 5.41
CA LEU A 146 -2.71 -22.20 6.67
C LEU A 146 -3.68 -23.37 6.47
N ARG A 147 -4.55 -23.29 5.45
CA ARG A 147 -5.48 -24.38 5.11
C ARG A 147 -4.75 -25.65 4.67
N ALA A 148 -3.67 -25.53 3.91
CA ALA A 148 -2.86 -26.68 3.50
C ALA A 148 -2.25 -27.43 4.71
N LYS A 149 -2.00 -26.72 5.82
CA LYS A 149 -1.56 -27.31 7.09
C LYS A 149 -2.70 -27.81 7.99
N GLY A 150 -3.96 -27.68 7.55
CA GLY A 150 -5.14 -28.02 8.33
C GLY A 150 -5.38 -27.12 9.53
N ALA A 151 -4.75 -25.93 9.57
CA ALA A 151 -4.94 -24.97 10.65
C ALA A 151 -6.19 -24.11 10.40
N PRO A 152 -7.03 -23.84 11.41
CA PRO A 152 -8.17 -22.95 11.27
C PRO A 152 -7.74 -21.48 11.13
N LEU A 153 -8.63 -20.66 10.57
CA LEU A 153 -8.39 -19.22 10.47
C LEU A 153 -8.29 -18.56 11.87
N PRO A 154 -7.32 -17.65 12.09
CA PRO A 154 -7.21 -16.92 13.35
C PRO A 154 -8.47 -16.08 13.63
N ARG A 155 -8.99 -16.14 14.85
CA ARG A 155 -10.18 -15.39 15.30
C ARG A 155 -9.91 -13.93 15.68
N ASP A 156 -8.85 -13.34 15.13
CA ASP A 156 -8.51 -11.94 15.36
C ASP A 156 -9.29 -11.05 14.38
N PRO A 157 -9.99 -9.99 14.82
CA PRO A 157 -10.88 -9.20 13.96
C PRO A 157 -10.14 -8.53 12.79
N ASP A 158 -8.90 -8.07 13.01
CA ASP A 158 -8.10 -7.45 11.95
C ASP A 158 -7.72 -8.49 10.89
N THR A 159 -7.37 -9.69 11.32
CA THR A 159 -7.02 -10.83 10.47
C THR A 159 -8.22 -11.31 9.64
N LEU A 160 -9.38 -11.48 10.24
CA LEU A 160 -10.61 -11.88 9.55
C LEU A 160 -11.05 -10.80 8.55
N SER A 161 -10.94 -9.52 8.90
CA SER A 161 -11.22 -8.41 7.99
C SER A 161 -10.33 -8.42 6.74
N LYS A 162 -9.08 -8.89 6.84
CA LYS A 162 -8.19 -9.08 5.68
C LYS A 162 -8.60 -10.31 4.86
N ALA A 163 -8.98 -11.41 5.51
CA ALA A 163 -9.42 -12.64 4.84
C ALA A 163 -10.67 -12.43 3.95
N LEU A 164 -11.47 -11.39 4.18
CA LEU A 164 -12.57 -10.99 3.28
C LEU A 164 -12.11 -10.59 1.87
N GLY A 165 -10.83 -10.28 1.67
CA GLY A 165 -10.27 -9.99 0.35
C GLY A 165 -9.87 -11.22 -0.46
N HIS A 166 -10.13 -12.44 0.06
CA HIS A 166 -9.75 -13.70 -0.57
C HIS A 166 -10.70 -14.06 -1.73
N GLY A 167 -10.19 -14.63 -2.82
CA GLY A 167 -11.03 -15.04 -3.96
C GLY A 167 -11.92 -16.27 -3.75
N ASN A 168 -11.58 -17.16 -2.81
CA ASN A 168 -12.39 -18.35 -2.47
C ASN A 168 -13.55 -18.00 -1.51
N GLU A 169 -14.79 -18.24 -1.94
CA GLU A 169 -16.01 -17.94 -1.18
C GLU A 169 -16.16 -18.73 0.13
N GLU A 170 -15.62 -19.95 0.24
CA GLU A 170 -15.64 -20.71 1.50
C GLU A 170 -14.85 -20.01 2.60
N VAL A 171 -13.70 -19.45 2.23
CA VAL A 171 -12.82 -18.70 3.14
C VAL A 171 -13.50 -17.41 3.57
N ILE A 172 -14.20 -16.74 2.63
CA ILE A 172 -14.99 -15.55 2.94
C ILE A 172 -16.12 -15.89 3.92
N ALA A 173 -16.85 -16.99 3.69
CA ALA A 173 -17.93 -17.43 4.57
C ALA A 173 -17.40 -17.74 5.99
N GLU A 174 -16.29 -18.48 6.10
CA GLU A 174 -15.63 -18.75 7.39
C GLU A 174 -15.21 -17.46 8.09
N ALA A 175 -14.62 -16.50 7.36
CA ALA A 175 -14.23 -15.21 7.90
C ALA A 175 -15.44 -14.39 8.39
N LEU A 176 -16.55 -14.38 7.65
CA LEU A 176 -17.78 -13.68 8.03
C LEU A 176 -18.42 -14.31 9.28
N ARG A 177 -18.48 -15.65 9.37
CA ARG A 177 -18.97 -16.34 10.59
C ARG A 177 -18.11 -15.96 11.80
N GLY A 178 -16.79 -15.99 11.64
CA GLY A 178 -15.85 -15.56 12.69
C GLY A 178 -16.08 -14.10 13.13
N LEU A 179 -16.36 -13.19 12.20
CA LEU A 179 -16.65 -11.79 12.51
C LEU A 179 -18.01 -11.60 13.21
N ILE A 180 -19.00 -12.44 12.92
CA ILE A 180 -20.32 -12.41 13.58
C ILE A 180 -20.23 -12.90 15.04
N GLU A 181 -19.34 -13.85 15.33
CA GLU A 181 -19.06 -14.35 16.67
C GLU A 181 -18.31 -13.33 17.56
N ILE A 182 -17.57 -12.40 16.97
CA ILE A 182 -16.77 -11.41 17.70
C ILE A 182 -17.61 -10.17 18.04
N ASP A 183 -17.41 -9.65 19.26
CA ASP A 183 -17.99 -8.37 19.69
C ASP A 183 -17.49 -7.19 18.83
N LEU A 184 -18.43 -6.58 18.09
CA LEU A 184 -18.22 -5.43 17.21
C LEU A 184 -17.46 -4.24 17.81
N PRO A 185 -17.63 -3.84 19.10
CA PRO A 185 -16.86 -2.71 19.65
C PRO A 185 -15.35 -2.96 19.73
N ARG A 186 -14.86 -4.19 19.53
CA ARG A 186 -13.42 -4.50 19.50
C ARG A 186 -12.77 -4.22 18.14
N ILE A 187 -13.56 -3.92 17.11
CA ILE A 187 -13.05 -3.73 15.75
C ILE A 187 -12.46 -2.32 15.63
N LYS A 188 -11.16 -2.23 15.34
CA LYS A 188 -10.44 -0.94 15.26
C LYS A 188 -10.98 0.00 14.19
N SER A 189 -11.53 -0.54 13.10
CA SER A 189 -11.97 0.23 11.94
C SER A 189 -13.29 -0.29 11.34
N PRO A 190 -14.46 0.02 11.96
CA PRO A 190 -15.76 -0.46 11.49
C PRO A 190 -16.12 0.09 10.10
N GLY A 191 -15.71 1.31 9.77
CA GLY A 191 -15.95 1.92 8.45
C GLY A 191 -15.26 1.18 7.31
N LEU A 192 -13.99 0.79 7.49
CA LEU A 192 -13.25 0.00 6.51
C LEU A 192 -13.87 -1.39 6.33
N LEU A 193 -14.27 -2.02 7.44
CA LEU A 193 -14.94 -3.32 7.41
C LEU A 193 -16.26 -3.24 6.63
N LYS A 194 -17.08 -2.21 6.89
CA LYS A 194 -18.33 -1.96 6.16
C LYS A 194 -18.12 -1.85 4.65
N THR A 195 -17.09 -1.14 4.21
CA THR A 195 -16.73 -1.02 2.79
C THR A 195 -16.29 -2.36 2.21
N ARG A 196 -15.46 -3.13 2.93
CA ARG A 196 -15.02 -4.46 2.48
C ARG A 196 -16.20 -5.42 2.34
N ILE A 197 -17.11 -5.46 3.31
CA ILE A 197 -18.30 -6.31 3.24
C ILE A 197 -19.18 -5.92 2.05
N LYS A 198 -19.38 -4.62 1.80
CA LYS A 198 -20.13 -4.19 0.60
C LYS A 198 -19.47 -4.67 -0.70
N ASN A 199 -18.14 -4.59 -0.81
CA ASN A 199 -17.43 -5.09 -1.98
C ASN A 199 -17.58 -6.62 -2.13
N VAL A 200 -17.50 -7.36 -1.03
CA VAL A 200 -17.76 -8.81 -1.02
C VAL A 200 -19.18 -9.11 -1.49
N LEU A 201 -20.19 -8.40 -0.99
CA LEU A 201 -21.59 -8.60 -1.41
C LEU A 201 -21.84 -8.32 -2.90
N LEU A 202 -21.09 -7.40 -3.49
CA LEU A 202 -21.15 -7.12 -4.92
C LEU A 202 -20.58 -8.25 -5.77
N LEU A 203 -19.55 -8.94 -5.27
CA LEU A 203 -18.82 -9.99 -5.99
C LEU A 203 -19.31 -11.42 -5.66
N ALA A 204 -19.97 -11.60 -4.52
CA ALA A 204 -20.38 -12.92 -4.02
C ALA A 204 -21.37 -13.60 -4.98
N THR A 205 -21.11 -14.85 -5.33
CA THR A 205 -22.03 -15.66 -6.13
C THR A 205 -22.96 -16.50 -5.25
N THR A 206 -22.47 -17.01 -4.12
CA THR A 206 -23.27 -17.81 -3.17
C THR A 206 -24.25 -16.97 -2.35
N THR A 207 -25.40 -17.58 -2.04
CA THR A 207 -26.43 -16.99 -1.17
C THR A 207 -25.94 -16.88 0.28
N GLU A 208 -25.18 -17.87 0.75
CA GLU A 208 -24.65 -17.89 2.12
C GLU A 208 -23.78 -16.67 2.43
N VAL A 209 -22.82 -16.34 1.56
CA VAL A 209 -21.95 -15.16 1.75
C VAL A 209 -22.79 -13.88 1.76
N ARG A 210 -23.85 -13.83 0.96
CA ARG A 210 -24.77 -12.68 0.93
C ARG A 210 -25.56 -12.52 2.23
N GLU A 211 -26.10 -13.61 2.76
CA GLU A 211 -26.85 -13.61 4.02
C GLU A 211 -25.97 -13.23 5.21
N LEU A 212 -24.80 -13.86 5.34
CA LEU A 212 -23.83 -13.57 6.40
C LEU A 212 -23.33 -12.12 6.32
N GLY A 213 -23.05 -11.63 5.11
CA GLY A 213 -22.63 -10.24 4.91
C GLY A 213 -23.70 -9.23 5.27
N GLN A 214 -24.97 -9.50 4.95
CA GLN A 214 -26.10 -8.65 5.35
C GLN A 214 -26.33 -8.65 6.87
N GLN A 215 -26.26 -9.82 7.50
CA GLN A 215 -26.37 -9.96 8.95
C GLN A 215 -25.30 -9.14 9.68
N LEU A 216 -24.05 -9.19 9.19
CA LEU A 216 -22.95 -8.43 9.77
C LEU A 216 -23.11 -6.91 9.50
N LEU A 217 -23.60 -6.50 8.33
CA LEU A 217 -23.89 -5.09 8.04
C LEU A 217 -25.02 -4.51 8.88
N ALA A 218 -26.04 -5.30 9.22
CA ALA A 218 -27.13 -4.86 10.10
C ALA A 218 -26.64 -4.61 11.53
N ARG A 219 -25.52 -5.24 11.91
CA ARG A 219 -24.87 -5.09 13.22
C ARG A 219 -23.84 -3.94 13.27
N LEU A 220 -23.33 -3.47 12.12
CA LEU A 220 -22.28 -2.45 11.97
C LEU A 220 -22.83 -1.03 11.67
#